data_AF-E9SWL0-F1
#
_entry.id   AF-E9SWL0-F1
#
_cell.length_a   1.000
_cell.length_b   1.000
_cell.length_c   1.000
_cell.angle_alpha   90.00
_cell.angle_beta   90.00
_cell.angle_gamma   90.00
#
_symmetry.space_group_name_H-M   'P 1'
#
loop_
_entity.id
_entity.type
_entity.pdbx_description
1 polymer ?
#
loop_
_entity_poly.entity_id
_entity_poly.type
_entity_poly.pdbx_seq_one_letter_code
_entity_poly.pdbx_strand_id
1 'polypeptide(L)'
;MRHYFPNSEDMLAEALSLARAQQRRRIDSMVVSATPQQHVKQLWREALPLTEESRLEAQVWLAVQVAIKTTRVAEVLDSIDAELDHLCEWTATVLAPASAPAVTGAEIRAFTDGLTMNAVLRPRTFSFDQVAILFDSYLARLQ
;
A
#
# COMPACT_ATOMS: atom_id res chain seq x y z
N MET A 1 25.41 8.67 11.96
CA MET A 1 24.69 7.57 11.28
C MET A 1 24.92 6.23 11.98
N ARG A 2 26.15 5.67 12.04
CA ARG A 2 26.42 4.41 12.77
C ARG A 2 26.10 4.40 14.28
N HIS A 3 26.06 5.56 14.93
CA HIS A 3 25.62 5.69 16.33
C HIS A 3 24.10 5.60 16.53
N TYR A 4 23.30 5.77 15.46
CA TYR A 4 21.83 5.74 15.53
C TYR A 4 21.26 4.47 14.88
N PHE A 5 21.92 3.93 13.85
CA PHE A 5 21.53 2.68 13.19
C PHE A 5 22.72 1.71 13.19
N PRO A 6 22.60 0.56 13.88
CA PRO A 6 23.66 -0.44 13.95
C PRO A 6 24.04 -1.00 12.56
N ASN A 7 23.07 -1.10 11.65
CA ASN A 7 23.24 -1.57 10.28
C ASN A 7 22.26 -0.85 9.30
N SER A 8 22.40 -1.11 8.01
CA SER A 8 21.57 -0.52 6.93
C SER A 8 20.11 -0.96 6.99
N GLU A 9 19.87 -2.17 7.48
CA GLU A 9 18.56 -2.81 7.55
C GLU A 9 17.69 -2.15 8.63
N ASP A 10 18.26 -1.84 9.79
CA ASP A 10 17.60 -1.14 10.87
C ASP A 10 17.23 0.30 10.46
N MET A 11 18.08 0.96 9.67
CA MET A 11 17.76 2.29 9.11
C MET A 11 16.58 2.20 8.13
N LEU A 12 16.51 1.15 7.30
CA LEU A 12 15.41 0.92 6.37
C LEU A 12 14.10 0.59 7.11
N ALA A 13 14.15 -0.22 8.17
CA ALA A 13 12.99 -0.51 9.02
C ALA A 13 12.41 0.77 9.66
N GLU A 14 13.30 1.68 10.08
CA GLU A 14 12.91 2.97 10.66
C GLU A 14 12.33 3.92 9.61
N ALA A 15 12.91 3.95 8.41
CA ALA A 15 12.37 4.70 7.29
C ALA A 15 10.96 4.22 6.92
N LEU A 16 10.73 2.90 6.87
CA LEU A 16 9.42 2.33 6.60
C LEU A 16 8.42 2.62 7.72
N SER A 17 8.87 2.53 8.98
CA SER A 17 8.03 2.90 10.14
C SER A 17 7.60 4.37 10.08
N LEU A 18 8.50 5.27 9.67
CA LEU A 18 8.20 6.69 9.50
C LEU A 18 7.24 6.94 8.33
N ALA A 19 7.47 6.29 7.18
CA ALA A 19 6.59 6.35 6.01
C ALA A 19 5.16 5.91 6.38
N ARG A 20 5.03 4.77 7.08
CA ARG A 20 3.74 4.30 7.62
C ARG A 20 3.13 5.36 8.55
N ALA A 21 3.89 5.89 9.50
CA ALA A 21 3.35 6.89 10.44
C ALA A 21 2.87 8.19 9.74
N GLN A 22 3.45 8.57 8.61
CA GLN A 22 2.98 9.68 7.78
C GLN A 22 1.68 9.33 7.07
N GLN A 23 1.65 8.19 6.38
CA GLN A 23 0.44 7.67 5.72
C GLN A 23 -0.73 7.52 6.69
N ARG A 24 -0.50 6.98 7.89
CA ARG A 24 -1.55 6.83 8.90
C ARG A 24 -2.12 8.17 9.34
N ARG A 25 -1.28 9.18 9.53
CA ARG A 25 -1.75 10.53 9.89
C ARG A 25 -2.66 11.11 8.81
N ARG A 26 -2.36 10.86 7.53
CA ARG A 26 -3.25 11.25 6.43
C ARG A 26 -4.56 10.50 6.52
N ILE A 27 -4.54 9.17 6.66
CA ILE A 27 -5.73 8.33 6.81
C ILE A 27 -6.61 8.76 8.00
N ASP A 28 -6.03 8.96 9.17
CA ASP A 28 -6.76 9.34 10.38
C ASP A 28 -7.36 10.76 10.28
N SER A 29 -6.80 11.61 9.42
CA SER A 29 -7.31 12.97 9.15
C SER A 29 -8.41 13.03 8.08
N MET A 30 -8.69 11.91 7.41
CA MET A 30 -9.70 11.88 6.34
C MET A 30 -11.11 11.98 6.90
N VAL A 31 -11.95 12.75 6.21
CA VAL A 31 -13.39 12.72 6.44
C VAL A 31 -13.94 11.40 5.93
N VAL A 32 -14.49 10.59 6.84
CA VAL A 32 -15.12 9.30 6.50
C VAL A 32 -16.25 9.54 5.50
N SER A 33 -16.18 8.84 4.36
CA SER A 33 -17.22 8.92 3.33
C SER A 33 -18.56 8.39 3.82
N ALA A 34 -19.64 8.89 3.20
CA ALA A 34 -21.00 8.47 3.53
C ALA A 34 -21.30 6.99 3.17
N THR A 35 -20.59 6.42 2.19
CA THR A 35 -20.77 5.01 1.81
C THR A 35 -19.48 4.20 1.96
N PRO A 36 -19.57 2.90 2.33
CA PRO A 36 -18.42 2.02 2.41
C PRO A 36 -17.61 1.96 1.11
N GLN A 37 -18.29 1.96 -0.04
CA GLN A 37 -17.64 1.92 -1.36
C GLN A 37 -16.77 3.16 -1.60
N GLN A 38 -17.26 4.35 -1.23
CA GLN A 38 -16.48 5.58 -1.34
C GLN A 38 -15.33 5.59 -0.34
N HIS A 39 -15.55 5.08 0.87
CA HIS A 39 -14.53 5.03 1.91
C HIS A 39 -13.37 4.10 1.53
N VAL A 40 -13.65 2.91 0.98
CA VAL A 40 -12.61 1.98 0.53
C VAL A 40 -11.75 2.60 -0.58
N LYS A 41 -12.39 3.28 -1.55
CA LYS A 41 -11.67 3.98 -2.63
C LYS A 41 -10.81 5.12 -2.10
N GLN A 42 -11.28 5.81 -1.07
CA GLN A 42 -10.53 6.83 -0.36
C GLN A 42 -9.26 6.27 0.29
N LEU A 43 -9.35 5.15 1.02
CA LEU A 43 -8.17 4.50 1.61
C LEU A 43 -7.15 4.07 0.56
N TRP A 44 -7.61 3.51 -0.56
CA TRP A 44 -6.71 3.12 -1.65
C TRP A 44 -5.98 4.30 -2.30
N ARG A 45 -6.55 5.52 -2.26
CA ARG A 45 -5.83 6.72 -2.73
C ARG A 45 -4.64 7.09 -1.84
N GLU A 46 -4.72 6.79 -0.54
CA GLU A 46 -3.59 6.95 0.38
C GLU A 46 -2.61 5.78 0.30
N ALA A 47 -3.09 4.57 0.02
CA ALA A 47 -2.27 3.36 -0.07
C ALA A 47 -1.41 3.31 -1.36
N LEU A 48 -1.95 3.82 -2.48
CA LEU A 48 -1.28 3.76 -3.77
C LEU A 48 -0.33 4.97 -3.99
N PRO A 49 0.73 4.79 -4.81
CA PRO A 49 1.66 5.86 -5.16
C PRO A 49 1.05 6.83 -6.18
N LEU A 50 0.10 7.65 -5.73
CA LEU A 50 -0.63 8.66 -6.51
C LEU A 50 -0.09 10.09 -6.31
N THR A 51 0.87 10.27 -5.41
CA THR A 51 1.53 11.56 -5.15
C THR A 51 3.04 11.34 -5.03
N GLU A 52 3.84 12.41 -5.07
CA GLU A 52 5.30 12.27 -4.85
C GLU A 52 5.60 11.75 -3.43
N GLU A 53 4.80 12.15 -2.43
CA GLU A 53 4.93 11.66 -1.06
C GLU A 53 4.64 10.16 -0.98
N SER A 54 3.48 9.70 -1.47
CA SER A 54 3.15 8.26 -1.44
C SER A 54 4.00 7.41 -2.38
N ARG A 55 4.60 8.00 -3.43
CA ARG A 55 5.62 7.32 -4.23
C ARG A 55 6.92 7.13 -3.46
N LEU A 56 7.35 8.10 -2.65
CA LEU A 56 8.52 7.94 -1.80
C LEU A 56 8.29 6.85 -0.75
N GLU A 57 7.11 6.80 -0.16
CA GLU A 57 6.70 5.72 0.76
C GLU A 57 6.76 4.34 0.07
N ALA A 58 6.23 4.24 -1.15
CA ALA A 58 6.31 3.02 -1.96
C ALA A 58 7.75 2.63 -2.33
N GLN A 59 8.65 3.60 -2.57
CA GLN A 59 10.07 3.33 -2.80
C GLN A 59 10.73 2.72 -1.56
N VAL A 60 10.42 3.26 -0.38
CA VAL A 60 10.94 2.73 0.90
C VAL A 60 10.40 1.32 1.13
N TRP A 61 9.10 1.11 0.94
CA TRP A 61 8.50 -0.23 1.01
C TRP A 61 9.22 -1.21 0.08
N LEU A 62 9.40 -0.86 -1.20
CA LEU A 62 10.07 -1.73 -2.17
C LEU A 62 11.53 -2.02 -1.80
N ALA A 63 12.26 -1.03 -1.28
CA ALA A 63 13.63 -1.21 -0.80
C ALA A 63 13.69 -2.18 0.39
N VAL A 64 12.72 -2.08 1.31
CA VAL A 64 12.61 -3.01 2.44
C VAL A 64 12.21 -4.41 1.97
N GLN A 65 11.36 -4.55 0.95
CA GLN A 65 10.98 -5.84 0.38
C GLN A 65 12.18 -6.67 -0.09
N VAL A 66 13.21 -6.03 -0.63
CA VAL A 66 14.44 -6.69 -1.13
C VAL A 66 15.62 -6.69 -0.14
N ALA A 67 15.47 -6.05 1.03
CA ALA A 67 16.51 -6.00 2.05
C ALA A 67 16.63 -7.33 2.84
N ILE A 68 17.77 -7.51 3.52
CA ILE A 68 17.95 -8.62 4.47
C ILE A 68 16.92 -8.48 5.60
N LYS A 69 16.16 -9.55 5.83
CA LYS A 69 15.13 -9.59 6.88
C LYS A 69 15.77 -9.85 8.25
N THR A 70 16.19 -8.79 8.92
CA THR A 70 16.40 -8.85 10.38
C THR A 70 15.04 -9.08 11.06
N THR A 71 15.04 -9.54 12.31
CA THR A 71 13.79 -9.71 13.08
C THR A 71 12.96 -8.44 13.08
N ARG A 72 13.60 -7.29 13.26
CA ARG A 72 12.94 -5.98 13.25
C ARG A 72 12.30 -5.64 11.89
N VAL A 73 13.01 -5.90 10.79
CA VAL A 73 12.47 -5.67 9.44
C VAL A 73 11.26 -6.57 9.20
N ALA A 74 11.33 -7.83 9.61
CA ALA A 74 10.21 -8.78 9.48
C ALA A 74 8.98 -8.31 10.28
N GLU A 75 9.14 -7.92 11.54
CA GLU A 75 8.03 -7.43 12.38
C GLU A 75 7.32 -6.21 11.78
N VAL A 76 8.07 -5.26 11.21
CA VAL A 76 7.50 -4.08 10.56
C VAL A 76 6.73 -4.47 9.30
N LEU A 77 7.26 -5.39 8.50
CA LEU A 77 6.59 -5.88 7.29
C LEU A 77 5.33 -6.67 7.64
N ASP A 78 5.39 -7.59 8.59
CA ASP A 78 4.24 -8.40 9.00
C ASP A 78 3.06 -7.51 9.45
N SER A 79 3.36 -6.42 10.18
CA SER A 79 2.34 -5.45 10.57
C SER A 79 1.73 -4.70 9.39
N ILE A 80 2.53 -4.34 8.38
CA ILE A 80 2.03 -3.67 7.17
C ILE A 80 1.22 -4.64 6.32
N ASP A 81 1.73 -5.86 6.15
CA ASP A 81 1.08 -6.90 5.36
C ASP A 81 -0.29 -7.26 5.93
N ALA A 82 -0.42 -7.37 7.26
CA ALA A 82 -1.70 -7.59 7.91
C ALA A 82 -2.71 -6.44 7.67
N GLU A 83 -2.25 -5.18 7.71
CA GLU A 83 -3.10 -4.01 7.41
C GLU A 83 -3.55 -3.99 5.94
N LEU A 84 -2.65 -4.32 5.01
CA LEU A 84 -2.94 -4.40 3.58
C LEU A 84 -3.87 -5.56 3.23
N ASP A 85 -3.67 -6.73 3.83
CA ASP A 85 -4.53 -7.90 3.65
C ASP A 85 -5.95 -7.59 4.15
N HIS A 86 -6.06 -6.93 5.31
CA HIS A 86 -7.35 -6.48 5.81
C HIS A 86 -8.04 -5.49 4.86
N LEU A 87 -7.30 -4.51 4.32
CA LEU A 87 -7.84 -3.57 3.34
C LEU A 87 -8.31 -4.30 2.06
N CYS A 88 -7.56 -5.29 1.58
CA CYS A 88 -7.91 -6.07 0.40
C CYS A 88 -9.18 -6.90 0.61
N GLU A 89 -9.27 -7.64 1.71
CA GLU A 89 -10.47 -8.42 2.06
C GLU A 89 -11.70 -7.53 2.28
N TRP A 90 -11.52 -6.38 2.93
CA TRP A 90 -12.61 -5.43 3.12
C TRP A 90 -13.08 -4.83 1.79
N THR A 91 -12.14 -4.53 0.88
CA THR A 91 -12.44 -4.09 -0.49
C THR A 91 -13.24 -5.13 -1.25
N ALA A 92 -12.83 -6.40 -1.18
CA ALA A 92 -13.59 -7.49 -1.78
C ALA A 92 -15.01 -7.59 -1.22
N THR A 93 -15.17 -7.52 0.11
CA THR A 93 -16.47 -7.57 0.79
C THR A 93 -17.39 -6.43 0.35
N VAL A 94 -16.85 -5.22 0.19
CA VAL A 94 -17.63 -4.01 -0.12
C VAL A 94 -17.97 -3.89 -1.60
N LEU A 95 -17.05 -4.28 -2.49
CA LEU A 95 -17.18 -4.05 -3.94
C LEU A 95 -17.58 -5.30 -4.73
N ALA A 96 -17.31 -6.49 -4.20
CA ALA A 96 -17.62 -7.78 -4.84
C ALA A 96 -18.33 -8.72 -3.85
N PRO A 97 -19.51 -8.34 -3.31
CA PRO A 97 -20.16 -9.10 -2.22
C PRO A 97 -20.57 -10.54 -2.60
N ALA A 98 -20.59 -10.86 -3.90
CA ALA A 98 -20.87 -12.21 -4.40
C ALA A 98 -19.62 -13.09 -4.53
N SER A 99 -18.42 -12.55 -4.33
CA SER A 99 -17.15 -13.28 -4.44
C SER A 99 -16.76 -13.95 -3.11
N ALA A 100 -15.68 -14.73 -3.13
CA ALA A 100 -15.02 -15.21 -1.92
C ALA A 100 -14.00 -14.16 -1.45
N PRO A 101 -14.22 -13.46 -0.31
CA PRO A 101 -13.40 -12.30 0.07
C PRO A 101 -11.91 -12.57 0.18
N ALA A 102 -11.50 -13.73 0.69
CA ALA A 102 -10.09 -14.11 0.80
C ALA A 102 -9.41 -14.27 -0.57
N VAL A 103 -10.11 -14.87 -1.54
CA VAL A 103 -9.56 -15.08 -2.90
C VAL A 103 -9.49 -13.75 -3.65
N THR A 104 -10.58 -12.99 -3.67
CA THR A 104 -10.61 -11.67 -4.31
C THR A 104 -9.68 -10.69 -3.61
N GLY A 105 -9.53 -10.78 -2.29
CA GLY A 105 -8.55 -10.01 -1.52
C GLY A 105 -7.12 -10.30 -1.98
N ALA A 106 -6.75 -11.57 -2.14
CA ALA A 106 -5.44 -11.95 -2.67
C ALA A 106 -5.22 -11.47 -4.12
N GLU A 107 -6.26 -11.48 -4.96
CA GLU A 107 -6.20 -10.92 -6.31
C GLU A 107 -5.97 -9.41 -6.30
N ILE A 108 -6.69 -8.67 -5.43
CA ILE A 108 -6.50 -7.24 -5.22
C ILE A 108 -5.06 -6.99 -4.78
N ARG A 109 -4.57 -7.73 -3.79
CA ARG A 109 -3.22 -7.61 -3.25
C ARG A 109 -2.16 -7.78 -4.34
N ALA A 110 -2.24 -8.86 -5.11
CA ALA A 110 -1.31 -9.13 -6.21
C ALA A 110 -1.33 -8.02 -7.26
N PHE A 111 -2.52 -7.52 -7.61
CA PHE A 111 -2.65 -6.42 -8.55
C PHE A 111 -2.06 -5.11 -8.02
N THR A 112 -2.37 -4.73 -6.76
CA THR A 112 -1.92 -3.46 -6.17
C THR A 112 -0.42 -3.46 -5.87
N ASP A 113 0.15 -4.59 -5.46
CA ASP A 113 1.59 -4.73 -5.28
C ASP A 113 2.32 -4.59 -6.63
N GLY A 114 1.84 -5.29 -7.66
CA GLY A 114 2.37 -5.16 -9.02
C GLY A 114 2.23 -3.73 -9.58
N LEU A 115 1.11 -3.07 -9.32
CA LEU A 115 0.87 -1.69 -9.73
C LEU A 115 1.83 -0.73 -9.03
N THR A 116 2.03 -0.90 -7.72
CA THR A 116 2.95 -0.10 -6.90
C THR A 116 4.41 -0.28 -7.34
N MET A 117 4.83 -1.52 -7.58
CA MET A 117 6.16 -1.82 -8.12
C MET A 117 6.38 -1.12 -9.47
N ASN A 118 5.40 -1.19 -10.38
CA ASN A 118 5.50 -0.54 -11.68
C ASN A 118 5.54 0.99 -11.58
N ALA A 119 4.77 1.59 -10.68
CA ALA A 119 4.80 3.03 -10.41
C ALA A 119 6.18 3.50 -9.93
N VAL A 120 6.86 2.69 -9.10
CA VAL A 120 8.21 2.98 -8.61
C VAL A 120 9.27 2.77 -9.69
N LEU A 121 9.24 1.63 -10.38
CA LEU A 121 10.30 1.22 -11.31
C LEU A 121 10.18 1.88 -12.69
N ARG A 122 8.96 2.26 -13.10
CA ARG A 122 8.66 2.80 -14.43
C ARG A 122 7.76 4.04 -14.36
N PRO A 123 8.13 5.09 -13.60
CA PRO A 123 7.25 6.23 -13.29
C PRO A 123 6.84 7.06 -14.51
N ARG A 124 7.57 6.97 -15.63
CA ARG A 124 7.19 7.61 -16.90
C ARG A 124 6.02 6.89 -17.60
N THR A 125 5.93 5.57 -17.43
CA THR A 125 4.85 4.75 -18.00
C THR A 125 3.68 4.62 -17.03
N PHE A 126 3.99 4.46 -15.74
CA PHE A 126 3.03 4.38 -14.66
C PHE A 126 3.04 5.69 -13.89
N SER A 127 2.55 6.75 -14.54
CA SER A 127 2.32 8.05 -13.90
C SER A 127 1.22 7.94 -12.84
N PHE A 128 1.08 8.97 -12.00
CA PHE A 128 0.02 9.02 -10.98
C PHE A 128 -1.38 8.80 -11.58
N ASP A 129 -1.70 9.49 -12.66
CA ASP A 129 -2.97 9.35 -13.36
C ASP A 129 -3.14 7.95 -13.92
N GLN A 130 -2.08 7.37 -14.51
CA GLN A 130 -2.14 6.03 -15.07
C GLN A 130 -2.37 4.98 -13.98
N VAL A 131 -1.73 5.12 -12.81
CA VAL A 131 -1.95 4.24 -11.65
C VAL A 131 -3.40 4.33 -11.19
N ALA A 132 -3.94 5.54 -11.03
CA ALA A 132 -5.34 5.74 -10.65
C ALA A 132 -6.31 5.11 -11.66
N ILE A 133 -6.10 5.33 -12.96
CA ILE A 133 -6.94 4.79 -14.03
C ILE A 133 -6.93 3.25 -14.03
N LEU A 134 -5.75 2.64 -13.92
CA LEU A 134 -5.60 1.18 -13.90
C LEU A 134 -6.29 0.58 -12.67
N PHE A 135 -6.15 1.23 -11.52
CA PHE A 135 -6.80 0.81 -10.29
C PHE A 135 -8.33 0.91 -10.38
N ASP A 136 -8.86 2.04 -10.82
CA ASP A 136 -10.31 2.22 -10.99
C ASP A 136 -10.89 1.23 -12.02
N SER A 137 -10.16 0.96 -13.11
CA SER A 137 -10.53 -0.04 -14.13
C SER A 137 -10.50 -1.47 -13.58
N TYR A 138 -9.55 -1.79 -12.70
CA TYR A 138 -9.53 -3.08 -12.02
C TYR A 138 -10.73 -3.23 -11.07
N LEU A 139 -11.00 -2.23 -10.22
CA LEU A 139 -12.15 -2.27 -9.30
C LEU A 139 -13.49 -2.36 -10.03
N ALA A 140 -13.65 -1.67 -11.16
CA ALA A 140 -14.88 -1.74 -11.96
C ALA A 140 -15.18 -3.14 -12.51
N ARG A 141 -14.16 -4.01 -12.66
CA ARG A 141 -14.33 -5.40 -13.10
C ARG A 141 -14.72 -6.37 -11.97
N LEU A 142 -14.66 -5.92 -10.72
CA LEU A 142 -15.04 -6.72 -9.55
C LEU A 142 -16.55 -6.62 -9.23
N GLN A 143 -17.24 -5.65 -9.84
CA GLN A 143 -18.68 -5.37 -9.66
C GLN A 143 -19.52 -6.17 -10.65
#